data_AF-A0A954F6G7-F1
#
_entry.id   AF-A0A954F6G7-F1
#
_cell.length_a   1.000
_cell.length_b   1.000
_cell.length_c   1.000
_cell.angle_alpha   90.00
_cell.angle_beta   90.00
_cell.angle_gamma   90.00
#
_symmetry.space_group_name_H-M   'P 1'
#
loop_
_entity.id
_entity.type
_entity.pdbx_description
1 polymer ?
#
loop_
_entity_poly.entity_id
_entity_poly.type
_entity_poly.pdbx_seq_one_letter_code
_entity_poly.pdbx_strand_id
1 'polypeptide(L)' 'PIWAFHGADDDVVPPERSREMVERVKAAGGKIQYTEFKETGHNSWDQAYGDKKHIKWLLKQRKH' A
#
# COMPACT_ATOMS: atom_id res chain seq x y z
N PRO A 1 -8.09 4.65 8.35
CA PRO A 1 -6.67 4.19 8.32
C PRO A 1 -6.37 3.58 6.96
N ILE A 2 -5.22 3.88 6.36
CA ILE A 2 -4.86 3.43 5.00
C ILE A 2 -3.57 2.61 5.06
N TRP A 3 -3.49 1.52 4.31
CA TRP A 3 -2.25 0.82 4.00
C TRP A 3 -2.22 0.56 2.49
N ALA A 4 -1.32 1.22 1.79
CA ALA A 4 -1.13 1.10 0.35
C ALA A 4 0.01 0.14 0.03
N PHE A 5 -0.14 -0.58 -1.09
CA PHE A 5 0.81 -1.57 -1.58
C PHE A 5 1.10 -1.30 -3.06
N HIS A 6 2.35 -1.44 -3.49
CA HIS A 6 2.73 -1.31 -4.90
C HIS A 6 3.93 -2.20 -5.24
N GLY A 7 4.04 -2.63 -6.50
CA GLY A 7 5.24 -3.30 -7.01
C GLY A 7 6.29 -2.30 -7.49
N ALA A 8 7.55 -2.46 -7.07
CA ALA A 8 8.62 -1.54 -7.45
C ALA A 8 8.90 -1.53 -8.96
N ASP A 9 8.61 -2.64 -9.65
CA ASP A 9 8.85 -2.85 -11.07
C ASP A 9 7.54 -2.90 -11.87
N ASP A 10 6.46 -2.30 -11.34
CA ASP A 10 5.18 -2.20 -12.05
C ASP A 10 5.33 -1.30 -13.29
N ASP A 11 5.27 -1.92 -14.46
CA ASP A 11 5.38 -1.32 -15.78
C ASP A 11 4.02 -0.86 -16.35
N VAL A 12 2.91 -1.26 -15.71
CA VAL A 12 1.55 -0.90 -16.11
C VAL A 12 1.10 0.36 -15.37
N VAL A 13 1.34 0.41 -14.06
CA VAL A 13 1.03 1.56 -13.20
C VAL A 13 2.29 1.97 -12.45
N PRO A 14 2.92 3.11 -12.81
CA PRO A 14 4.18 3.51 -12.17
C PRO A 14 4.02 3.69 -10.65
N PRO A 15 4.97 3.16 -9.83
CA PRO A 15 4.91 3.25 -8.37
C PRO A 15 4.89 4.69 -7.84
N GLU A 16 5.36 5.66 -8.63
CA GLU A 16 5.30 7.08 -8.35
C GLU A 16 3.88 7.56 -8.04
N ARG A 17 2.85 6.95 -8.65
CA ARG A 17 1.44 7.30 -8.38
C ARG A 17 1.05 6.98 -6.95
N SER A 18 1.43 5.81 -6.45
CA SER A 18 1.19 5.41 -5.06
C SER A 18 2.05 6.23 -4.10
N ARG A 19 3.32 6.49 -4.44
CA ARG A 19 4.21 7.35 -3.65
C ARG A 19 3.63 8.78 -3.52
N GLU A 20 3.16 9.38 -4.61
CA GLU A 20 2.53 10.70 -4.57
C GLU A 20 1.31 10.70 -3.65
N MET A 21 0.40 9.74 -3.81
CA MET A 21 -0.79 9.63 -2.96
C MET A 21 -0.42 9.52 -1.47
N VAL A 22 0.58 8.71 -1.15
CA VAL A 22 1.09 8.56 0.23
C VAL A 22 1.59 9.88 0.79
N GLU A 23 2.37 10.63 0.02
CA GLU A 23 2.87 11.95 0.44
C GLU A 23 1.74 12.97 0.62
N ARG A 24 0.75 12.98 -0.28
CA ARG A 24 -0.43 13.86 -0.16
C ARG A 24 -1.25 13.55 1.09
N VAL A 25 -1.49 12.27 1.38
CA VAL A 25 -2.23 11.85 2.59
C VAL A 25 -1.47 12.24 3.86
N LYS A 26 -0.15 12.03 3.90
CA LYS A 26 0.68 12.47 5.03
C LYS A 26 0.63 13.98 5.21
N ALA A 27 0.76 14.75 4.12
CA ALA A 27 0.71 16.21 4.13
C ALA A 27 -0.64 16.76 4.65
N ALA A 28 -1.73 16.03 4.38
CA ALA A 28 -3.06 16.35 4.91
C ALA A 28 -3.28 15.92 6.39
N GLY A 29 -2.25 15.39 7.07
CA GLY A 29 -2.35 14.89 8.44
C GLY A 29 -3.02 13.51 8.55
N GLY A 30 -3.20 12.82 7.42
CA GLY A 30 -3.78 11.48 7.36
C GLY A 30 -2.81 10.39 7.82
N LYS A 31 -3.36 9.29 8.34
CA LYS A 31 -2.58 8.11 8.74
C LYS A 31 -2.56 7.08 7.61
N ILE A 32 -1.40 6.94 6.96
CA ILE A 32 -1.16 5.98 5.89
C ILE A 32 0.12 5.16 6.15
N GLN A 33 0.04 3.86 5.88
CA GLN A 33 1.17 2.95 5.75
C GLN A 33 1.40 2.65 4.27
N TYR A 34 2.65 2.43 3.88
CA TYR A 34 3.02 2.11 2.50
C TYR A 34 4.04 0.98 2.49
N THR A 35 3.81 -0.01 1.63
CA THR A 35 4.73 -1.11 1.39
C THR A 35 4.95 -1.25 -0.11
N GLU A 36 6.21 -1.13 -0.51
CA GLU A 36 6.62 -1.33 -1.88
C GLU A 36 7.40 -2.64 -1.98
N PHE A 37 6.92 -3.57 -2.79
CA PHE A 37 7.54 -4.87 -2.96
C PHE A 37 8.63 -4.79 -4.03
N LYS A 38 9.87 -5.07 -3.65
CA LYS A 38 11.00 -5.15 -4.59
C LYS A 38 10.77 -6.31 -5.57
N GLU A 39 11.29 -6.20 -6.78
CA GLU A 39 11.27 -7.30 -7.78
C GLU A 39 9.84 -7.76 -8.14
N THR A 40 8.87 -6.86 -7.96
CA THR A 40 7.44 -7.14 -8.14
C THR A 40 6.88 -6.17 -9.17
N GLY A 41 6.35 -6.72 -10.26
CA GLY A 41 5.62 -5.95 -11.27
C GLY A 41 4.19 -5.63 -10.86
N HIS A 42 3.28 -5.59 -11.83
CA HIS A 42 1.89 -5.18 -11.61
C HIS A 42 1.14 -6.01 -10.54
N ASN A 43 1.45 -7.30 -10.40
CA ASN A 43 0.77 -8.21 -9.47
C ASN A 43 1.27 -8.09 -8.01
N SER A 44 1.14 -6.91 -7.41
CA SER A 44 1.49 -6.69 -5.99
C SER A 44 0.43 -7.20 -5.02
N TRP A 45 -0.80 -7.44 -5.49
CA TRP A 45 -1.92 -7.83 -4.63
C TRP A 45 -1.79 -9.25 -4.09
N ASP A 46 -1.17 -10.18 -4.81
CA ASP A 46 -0.95 -11.53 -4.31
C ASP A 46 -0.09 -11.53 -3.03
N GLN A 47 0.96 -10.70 -2.98
CA GLN A 47 1.78 -10.53 -1.78
C GLN A 47 1.02 -9.77 -0.68
N ALA A 48 0.26 -8.73 -1.05
CA ALA A 48 -0.53 -7.97 -0.10
C ALA A 48 -1.57 -8.85 0.61
N TYR A 49 -2.32 -9.68 -0.12
CA TYR A 49 -3.33 -10.57 0.45
C TYR A 49 -2.74 -11.86 1.03
N GLY A 50 -1.59 -12.31 0.53
CA GLY A 50 -0.90 -13.53 0.99
C GLY A 50 -0.33 -13.42 2.42
N ASP A 51 0.03 -12.21 2.89
CA ASP A 51 0.50 -12.03 4.26
C ASP A 51 -0.65 -11.84 5.26
N LYS A 52 -0.78 -12.81 6.17
CA LYS A 52 -1.73 -12.79 7.28
C LYS A 52 -1.61 -11.53 8.15
N LYS A 53 -0.45 -10.88 8.20
CA LYS A 53 -0.24 -9.62 8.94
C LYS A 53 -1.07 -8.48 8.34
N HIS A 54 -1.11 -8.36 7.01
CA HIS A 54 -1.90 -7.32 6.34
C HIS A 54 -3.39 -7.52 6.60
N ILE A 55 -3.87 -8.78 6.51
CA ILE A 55 -5.27 -9.13 6.81
C ILE A 55 -5.60 -8.85 8.28
N LYS A 56 -4.73 -9.26 9.21
CA LYS A 56 -4.90 -8.98 10.65
C LYS A 56 -4.94 -7.47 10.93
N TRP A 57 -4.12 -6.68 10.25
CA TRP A 57 -4.16 -5.23 10.37
C TRP A 57 -5.49 -4.67 9.87
N LEU A 58 -5.95 -5.11 8.69
CA LEU A 58 -7.19 -4.63 8.09
C LEU A 58 -8.38 -4.89 9.03
N LEU A 59 -8.49 -6.11 9.56
CA LEU A 59 -9.59 -6.52 10.44
C LEU A 59 -9.58 -5.86 11.83
N LYS A 60 -8.43 -5.30 12.26
CA LYS A 60 -8.32 -4.54 13.52
C LYS A 60 -8.90 -3.13 13.43
N GLN A 61 -9.10 -2.59 12.22
CA GLN A 61 -9.57 -1.22 12.07
C GLN A 61 -11.04 -1.09 12.51
N ARG A 62 -11.37 0.03 13.15
CA ARG A 62 -12.73 0.39 13.54
C ARG A 62 -12.96 1.86 13.17
N LYS A 63 -14.21 2.19 12.83
CA LYS A 63 -14.64 3.58 12.73
C LYS A 63 -14.78 4.09 14.17
N HIS A 64 -13.95 5.04 14.55
CA HIS A 64 -14.15 5.82 15.76
C HIS A 64 -15.14 6.94 15.45
#